data_AF-A0A8T5E0F1-F1
#
_entry.id   AF-A0A8T5E0F1-F1
#
_cell.length_a   1.000
_cell.length_b   1.000
_cell.length_c   1.000
_cell.angle_alpha   90.00
_cell.angle_beta   90.00
_cell.angle_gamma   90.00
#
_symmetry.space_group_name_H-M   'P 1'
#
loop_
_entity.id
_entity.type
_entity.pdbx_description
1 polymer ?
#
loop_
_entity_poly.entity_id
_entity_poly.type
_entity_poly.pdbx_seq_one_letter_code
_entity_poly.pdbx_strand_id
1 'polypeptide(L)'
;ISCSIEVRREPGEKFSPIKGLLREFEIMYVWATEKDVIGVRSRCRKSETHLFEAIILGEGNQCRMLESYLRRTNQLYENPEFYNSLFNNCTTNIASHVNDVYPGRVPRAIGVILPGLSPKLLKRNNLVKLRGGSIEEEMKLNQVEERARAWDQECDFGDAIRIVYS
;
A
#
# COMPACT_ATOMS: atom_id res chain seq x y z
N ILE A 1 4.53 -12.30 5.19
CA ILE A 1 4.07 -12.19 3.79
C ILE A 1 3.54 -10.78 3.56
N SER A 2 3.77 -10.19 2.38
CA SER A 2 3.36 -8.83 2.04
C SER A 2 2.69 -8.82 0.67
N CYS A 3 1.74 -7.91 0.46
CA CYS A 3 1.08 -7.71 -0.82
C CYS A 3 1.27 -6.26 -1.28
N SER A 4 1.69 -6.07 -2.53
CA SER A 4 1.68 -4.78 -3.21
C SER A 4 0.63 -4.77 -4.31
N ILE A 5 -0.09 -3.66 -4.45
CA ILE A 5 -0.99 -3.43 -5.59
C ILE A 5 -0.20 -2.60 -6.58
N GLU A 6 0.04 -3.17 -7.76
CA GLU A 6 0.95 -2.62 -8.74
C GLU A 6 0.27 -2.54 -10.11
N VAL A 7 0.90 -1.75 -10.97
CA VAL A 7 0.55 -1.67 -12.38
C VAL A 7 1.39 -2.70 -13.13
N ARG A 8 0.74 -3.59 -13.87
CA ARG A 8 1.41 -4.51 -14.79
C ARG A 8 1.82 -3.73 -16.03
N ARG A 9 3.11 -3.72 -16.32
CA ARG A 9 3.70 -3.06 -17.49
C ARG A 9 4.20 -4.09 -18.48
N GLU A 10 4.01 -3.83 -19.76
CA GLU A 10 4.64 -4.60 -20.84
C GLU A 10 6.07 -4.10 -21.10
N PRO A 11 6.97 -4.97 -21.61
CA PRO A 11 8.33 -4.58 -21.98
C PRO A 11 8.33 -3.43 -23.00
N GLY A 12 8.96 -2.30 -22.66
CA GLY A 12 9.10 -1.13 -23.54
C GLY A 12 8.21 0.07 -23.17
N GLU A 13 7.23 -0.12 -22.30
CA GLU A 13 6.36 0.98 -21.87
C GLU A 13 7.07 1.88 -20.86
N LYS A 14 6.83 3.21 -20.88
CA LYS A 14 7.32 4.17 -19.86
C LYS A 14 6.13 4.74 -19.08
N PHE A 15 6.21 4.76 -17.75
CA PHE A 15 5.17 5.35 -16.90
C PHE A 15 5.02 6.84 -17.19
N SER A 16 3.79 7.30 -17.46
CA SER A 16 3.45 8.71 -17.57
C SER A 16 2.16 8.98 -16.77
N PRO A 17 2.17 9.91 -15.81
CA PRO A 17 0.97 10.28 -15.04
C PRO A 17 -0.21 10.75 -15.91
N ILE A 18 0.09 11.34 -17.07
CA ILE A 18 -0.92 11.82 -18.04
C ILE A 18 -1.43 10.66 -18.92
N LYS A 19 -0.60 9.65 -19.20
CA LYS A 19 -1.04 8.41 -19.87
C LYS A 19 -1.83 7.47 -18.96
N GLY A 20 -1.74 7.63 -17.64
CA GLY A 20 -2.59 6.92 -16.66
C GLY A 20 -4.09 7.26 -16.72
N LEU A 21 -4.50 8.24 -17.54
CA LEU A 21 -5.91 8.49 -17.88
C LEU A 21 -6.46 7.52 -18.93
N LEU A 22 -5.61 6.83 -19.67
CA LEU A 22 -5.98 5.87 -20.71
C LEU A 22 -5.63 4.46 -20.25
N ARG A 23 -6.47 3.50 -20.60
CA ARG A 23 -6.50 2.08 -20.19
C ARG A 23 -5.27 1.28 -20.69
N GLU A 24 -4.06 1.75 -20.49
CA GLU A 24 -2.85 1.15 -21.07
C GLU A 24 -2.26 0.03 -20.20
N PHE A 25 -2.64 -0.07 -18.92
CA PHE A 25 -2.02 -1.03 -18.01
C PHE A 25 -3.05 -1.84 -17.22
N GLU A 26 -2.74 -3.10 -16.92
CA GLU A 26 -3.54 -3.94 -16.02
C GLU A 26 -3.18 -3.66 -14.55
N ILE A 27 -4.13 -3.86 -13.64
CA ILE A 27 -3.85 -3.88 -12.20
C ILE A 27 -3.46 -5.29 -11.77
N MET A 28 -2.45 -5.42 -10.90
CA MET A 28 -2.00 -6.72 -10.38
C MET A 28 -1.68 -6.66 -8.89
N TYR A 29 -1.77 -7.82 -8.25
CA TYR A 29 -1.45 -8.01 -6.83
C TYR A 29 -0.19 -8.86 -6.74
N VAL A 30 0.86 -8.29 -6.16
CA VAL A 30 2.17 -8.94 -6.01
C VAL A 30 2.33 -9.40 -4.57
N TRP A 31 2.34 -10.72 -4.39
CA TRP A 31 2.65 -11.34 -3.11
C TRP A 31 4.14 -11.68 -3.04
N ALA A 32 4.83 -11.15 -2.03
CA ALA A 32 6.25 -11.37 -1.83
C ALA A 32 6.64 -11.21 -0.36
N THR A 33 7.93 -11.38 -0.06
CA THR A 33 8.45 -11.06 1.28
C THR A 33 8.49 -9.55 1.48
N GLU A 34 8.50 -9.11 2.75
CA GLU A 34 8.55 -7.67 3.06
C GLU A 34 9.83 -7.01 2.54
N LYS A 35 10.97 -7.73 2.63
CA LYS A 35 12.25 -7.28 2.05
C LYS A 35 12.17 -7.04 0.54
N ASP A 36 11.38 -7.83 -0.19
CA ASP A 36 11.26 -7.66 -1.64
C ASP A 36 10.38 -6.46 -1.97
N VAL A 37 9.19 -6.38 -1.36
CA VAL A 37 8.22 -5.30 -1.62
C VAL A 37 8.78 -3.92 -1.24
N ILE A 38 9.38 -3.80 -0.04
CA ILE A 38 9.94 -2.54 0.44
C ILE A 38 11.34 -2.32 -0.13
N GLY A 39 12.16 -3.36 -0.26
CA GLY A 39 13.54 -3.25 -0.74
C GLY A 39 13.64 -2.76 -2.18
N VAL A 40 12.77 -3.22 -3.08
CA VAL A 40 12.74 -2.69 -4.46
C VAL A 40 12.48 -1.18 -4.48
N ARG A 41 11.60 -0.68 -3.60
CA ARG A 41 11.24 0.75 -3.53
C ARG A 41 12.35 1.57 -2.87
N SER A 42 12.82 1.14 -1.71
CA SER A 42 13.78 1.88 -0.88
C SER A 42 15.24 1.76 -1.35
N ARG A 43 15.69 0.57 -1.77
CA ARG A 43 17.09 0.28 -2.14
C ARG A 43 17.34 0.41 -3.63
N CYS A 44 16.49 -0.19 -4.47
CA CYS A 44 16.72 -0.22 -5.92
C CYS A 44 16.23 1.06 -6.61
N ARG A 45 14.98 1.48 -6.34
CA ARG A 45 14.36 2.65 -6.96
C ARG A 45 14.62 3.96 -6.19
N LYS A 46 15.12 3.87 -4.96
CA LYS A 46 15.36 5.01 -4.06
C LYS A 46 14.13 5.94 -3.93
N SER A 47 12.94 5.33 -3.92
CA SER A 47 11.66 6.03 -3.79
C SER A 47 11.35 6.28 -2.32
N GLU A 48 10.75 7.44 -2.04
CA GLU A 48 10.27 7.75 -0.69
C GLU A 48 9.24 6.69 -0.25
N THR A 49 9.42 6.11 0.93
CA THR A 49 8.67 4.96 1.43
C THR A 49 8.43 5.11 2.93
N HIS A 50 7.15 5.06 3.30
CA HIS A 50 6.71 5.16 4.69
C HIS A 50 6.00 3.88 5.14
N LEU A 51 6.26 3.44 6.36
CA LEU A 51 5.64 2.26 6.97
C LEU A 51 4.73 2.67 8.12
N PHE A 52 3.43 2.49 7.96
CA PHE A 52 2.43 2.77 8.99
C PHE A 52 1.78 1.48 9.48
N GLU A 53 1.57 1.36 10.79
CA GLU A 53 0.80 0.26 11.36
C GLU A 53 -0.71 0.50 11.18
N ALA A 54 -1.41 -0.46 10.58
CA ALA A 54 -2.85 -0.37 10.36
C ALA A 54 -3.66 -0.58 11.66
N ILE A 55 -4.78 0.14 11.80
CA ILE A 55 -5.74 -0.07 12.88
C ILE A 55 -6.74 -1.15 12.48
N ILE A 56 -6.58 -2.35 13.05
CA ILE A 56 -7.52 -3.45 12.94
C ILE A 56 -8.51 -3.36 14.12
N LEU A 57 -9.81 -3.36 13.82
CA LEU A 57 -10.88 -3.29 14.82
C LEU A 57 -11.59 -4.63 14.84
N GLY A 58 -11.92 -5.18 16.00
CA GLY A 58 -12.67 -6.43 16.11
C GLY A 58 -11.86 -7.69 15.79
N GLU A 59 -12.25 -8.79 16.44
CA GLU A 59 -11.59 -10.08 16.30
C GLU A 59 -11.77 -10.67 14.89
N GLY A 60 -10.73 -11.30 14.35
CA GLY A 60 -10.75 -11.98 13.04
C GLY A 60 -10.69 -11.06 11.82
N ASN A 61 -10.77 -9.74 11.98
CA ASN A 61 -10.77 -8.83 10.84
C ASN A 61 -9.43 -8.75 10.10
N GLN A 62 -8.31 -9.12 10.73
CA GLN A 62 -7.03 -9.35 10.04
C GLN A 62 -7.11 -10.49 9.01
N CYS A 63 -7.81 -11.59 9.35
CA CYS A 63 -8.01 -12.71 8.43
C CYS A 63 -8.95 -12.30 7.29
N ARG A 64 -10.03 -11.58 7.60
CA ARG A 64 -10.97 -11.06 6.57
C ARG A 64 -10.29 -10.07 5.61
N MET A 65 -9.35 -9.25 6.10
CA MET A 65 -8.53 -8.40 5.23
C MET A 65 -7.69 -9.25 4.28
N LEU A 66 -6.98 -10.27 4.79
CA LEU A 66 -6.20 -11.19 3.97
C LEU A 66 -7.06 -11.92 2.93
N GLU A 67 -8.22 -12.46 3.33
CA GLU A 67 -9.18 -13.12 2.44
C GLU A 67 -9.69 -12.19 1.34
N SER A 68 -9.98 -10.92 1.67
CA SER A 68 -10.41 -9.92 0.68
C SER A 68 -9.32 -9.67 -0.38
N TYR A 69 -8.05 -9.56 0.04
CA TYR A 69 -6.91 -9.44 -0.88
C TYR A 69 -6.72 -10.70 -1.75
N LEU A 70 -6.83 -11.89 -1.17
CA LEU A 70 -6.71 -13.16 -1.89
C LEU A 70 -7.82 -13.35 -2.92
N ARG A 71 -9.07 -13.06 -2.54
CA ARG A 71 -10.22 -13.11 -3.45
C ARG A 71 -10.03 -12.17 -4.63
N ARG A 72 -9.57 -10.94 -4.39
CA ARG A 72 -9.29 -9.97 -5.46
C ARG A 72 -8.13 -10.41 -6.36
N THR A 73 -7.10 -11.02 -5.78
CA THR A 73 -5.97 -11.59 -6.53
C THR A 73 -6.47 -12.67 -7.49
N ASN A 74 -7.29 -13.62 -7.01
CA ASN A 74 -7.84 -14.70 -7.84
C ASN A 74 -8.80 -14.17 -8.91
N GLN A 75 -9.63 -13.18 -8.57
CA GLN A 75 -10.52 -12.54 -9.54
C GLN A 75 -9.73 -11.93 -10.71
N LEU A 76 -8.65 -11.21 -10.43
CA LEU A 76 -7.81 -10.58 -11.47
C LEU A 76 -7.03 -11.63 -12.29
N TYR A 77 -6.76 -12.79 -11.72
CA TYR A 77 -6.19 -13.92 -12.47
C TYR A 77 -7.17 -14.48 -13.50
N GLU A 78 -8.43 -14.66 -13.10
CA GLU A 78 -9.48 -15.17 -14.00
C GLU A 78 -9.96 -14.13 -15.01
N ASN A 79 -10.12 -12.88 -14.56
CA ASN A 79 -10.66 -11.77 -15.34
C ASN A 79 -9.77 -10.52 -15.11
N PRO A 80 -8.71 -10.33 -15.92
CA PRO A 80 -7.86 -9.16 -15.82
C PRO A 80 -8.63 -7.86 -15.96
N GLU A 81 -8.27 -6.86 -15.16
CA GLU A 81 -8.89 -5.53 -15.20
C GLU A 81 -7.84 -4.45 -15.46
N PHE A 82 -8.24 -3.43 -16.23
CA PHE A 82 -7.39 -2.29 -16.50
C PHE A 82 -7.31 -1.35 -15.30
N TYR A 83 -6.10 -0.84 -15.06
CA TYR A 83 -5.84 0.28 -14.18
C TYR A 83 -6.58 1.52 -14.70
N ASN A 84 -7.23 2.23 -13.79
CA ASN A 84 -7.87 3.50 -14.05
C ASN A 84 -7.58 4.45 -12.90
N SER A 85 -7.00 5.61 -13.21
CA SER A 85 -6.58 6.59 -12.20
C SER A 85 -7.72 7.10 -11.31
N LEU A 86 -8.99 7.00 -11.73
CA LEU A 86 -10.15 7.45 -10.95
C LEU A 86 -10.87 6.31 -10.22
N PHE A 87 -11.01 5.16 -10.87
CA PHE A 87 -11.94 4.12 -10.42
C PHE A 87 -11.27 2.78 -10.09
N ASN A 88 -10.06 2.50 -10.60
CA ASN A 88 -9.39 1.22 -10.41
C ASN A 88 -7.86 1.41 -10.31
N ASN A 89 -7.42 2.00 -9.21
CA ASN A 89 -6.02 2.24 -8.90
C ASN A 89 -5.64 1.58 -7.56
N CYS A 90 -4.36 1.71 -7.15
CA CYS A 90 -3.90 1.14 -5.89
C CYS A 90 -4.67 1.68 -4.68
N THR A 91 -4.94 2.99 -4.64
CA THR A 91 -5.69 3.66 -3.55
C THR A 91 -7.13 3.16 -3.46
N THR A 92 -7.87 3.09 -4.58
CA THR A 92 -9.27 2.64 -4.60
C THR A 92 -9.39 1.18 -4.17
N ASN A 93 -8.44 0.34 -4.58
CA ASN A 93 -8.44 -1.07 -4.20
C ASN A 93 -8.14 -1.25 -2.71
N ILE A 94 -7.16 -0.53 -2.13
CA ILE A 94 -6.95 -0.53 -0.66
C ILE A 94 -8.23 -0.07 0.05
N ALA A 95 -8.86 1.02 -0.41
CA ALA A 95 -10.11 1.51 0.18
C ALA A 95 -11.25 0.50 0.06
N SER A 96 -11.34 -0.23 -1.06
CA SER A 96 -12.31 -1.32 -1.24
C SER A 96 -12.11 -2.42 -0.23
N HIS A 97 -10.87 -2.90 -0.04
CA HIS A 97 -10.57 -3.93 0.96
C HIS A 97 -10.90 -3.48 2.39
N VAL A 98 -10.57 -2.23 2.75
CA VAL A 98 -10.94 -1.69 4.06
C VAL A 98 -12.46 -1.67 4.21
N ASN A 99 -13.21 -1.29 3.18
CA ASN A 99 -14.67 -1.23 3.24
C ASN A 99 -15.36 -2.60 3.18
N ASP A 100 -14.74 -3.62 2.57
CA ASP A 100 -15.21 -5.02 2.60
C ASP A 100 -15.26 -5.55 4.04
N VAL A 101 -14.30 -5.13 4.86
CA VAL A 101 -14.18 -5.56 6.26
C VAL A 101 -14.89 -4.59 7.21
N TYR A 102 -14.79 -3.29 6.93
CA TYR A 102 -15.38 -2.19 7.71
C TYR A 102 -16.27 -1.30 6.83
N PRO A 103 -17.54 -1.70 6.58
CA PRO A 103 -18.42 -0.97 5.69
C PRO A 103 -18.50 0.53 6.02
N GLY A 104 -18.17 1.37 5.04
CA GLY A 104 -18.27 2.84 5.15
C GLY A 104 -17.09 3.54 5.82
N ARG A 105 -16.04 2.82 6.24
CA ARG A 105 -14.88 3.40 6.93
C ARG A 105 -14.05 4.33 6.05
N VAL A 106 -14.01 4.08 4.73
CA VAL A 106 -13.32 4.93 3.76
C VAL A 106 -14.32 5.46 2.72
N PRO A 107 -14.59 6.77 2.68
CA PRO A 107 -15.46 7.35 1.66
C PRO A 107 -15.03 6.98 0.24
N ARG A 108 -15.96 6.47 -0.59
CA ARG A 108 -15.67 6.03 -1.97
C ARG A 108 -15.06 7.13 -2.85
N ALA A 109 -15.38 8.39 -2.59
CA ALA A 109 -14.84 9.55 -3.30
C ALA A 109 -13.33 9.78 -3.09
N ILE A 110 -12.70 9.13 -2.10
CA ILE A 110 -11.26 9.28 -1.82
C ILE A 110 -10.39 8.79 -2.98
N GLY A 111 -10.86 7.80 -3.76
CA GLY A 111 -10.15 7.27 -4.92
C GLY A 111 -9.83 8.28 -6.03
N VAL A 112 -10.56 9.41 -6.05
CA VAL A 112 -10.49 10.46 -7.07
C VAL A 112 -9.49 11.56 -6.71
N ILE A 113 -9.15 11.73 -5.41
CA ILE A 113 -8.54 12.97 -4.93
C ILE A 113 -7.01 13.00 -5.01
N LEU A 114 -6.29 11.87 -5.10
CA LEU A 114 -4.89 11.76 -5.56
C LEU A 114 -4.41 10.28 -5.39
N PRO A 115 -3.49 9.78 -6.23
CA PRO A 115 -2.84 8.48 -6.03
C PRO A 115 -1.96 8.54 -4.77
N GLY A 116 -2.10 7.54 -3.89
CA GLY A 116 -1.51 7.53 -2.55
C GLY A 116 -2.51 7.96 -1.48
N LEU A 117 -2.77 7.10 -0.49
CA LEU A 117 -3.52 7.49 0.70
C LEU A 117 -2.75 8.60 1.41
N SER A 118 -3.17 9.86 1.20
CA SER A 118 -2.48 10.98 1.84
C SER A 118 -2.48 10.78 3.37
N PRO A 119 -1.41 11.16 4.06
CA PRO A 119 -1.31 10.99 5.51
C PRO A 119 -2.49 11.62 6.28
N LYS A 120 -3.02 12.73 5.75
CA LYS A 120 -4.24 13.38 6.26
C LYS A 120 -5.47 12.47 6.19
N LEU A 121 -5.63 11.69 5.11
CA LEU A 121 -6.73 10.73 4.96
C LEU A 121 -6.57 9.53 5.88
N LEU A 122 -5.33 9.03 6.05
CA LEU A 122 -5.04 7.96 6.99
C LEU A 122 -5.43 8.37 8.43
N LYS A 123 -5.07 9.60 8.84
CA LYS A 123 -5.45 10.18 10.13
C LYS A 123 -6.96 10.38 10.24
N ARG A 124 -7.59 11.05 9.28
CA ARG A 124 -9.01 11.43 9.33
C ARG A 124 -9.94 10.22 9.46
N ASN A 125 -9.62 9.11 8.79
CA ASN A 125 -10.45 7.90 8.79
C ASN A 125 -9.95 6.86 9.82
N ASN A 126 -9.03 7.24 10.71
CA ASN A 126 -8.46 6.39 11.75
C ASN A 126 -7.97 5.03 11.21
N LEU A 127 -7.22 5.05 10.10
CA LEU A 127 -6.79 3.85 9.39
C LEU A 127 -5.46 3.30 9.89
N VAL A 128 -4.63 4.15 10.47
CA VAL A 128 -3.29 3.82 10.94
C VAL A 128 -3.05 4.38 12.34
N LYS A 129 -2.21 3.71 13.10
CA LYS A 129 -1.78 4.20 14.41
C LYS A 129 -0.86 5.40 14.21
N LEU A 130 -1.13 6.46 14.96
CA LEU A 130 -0.31 7.67 15.04
C LEU A 130 0.01 7.93 16.50
N ARG A 131 1.18 8.50 16.75
CA ARG A 131 1.74 8.83 18.07
C ARG A 131 1.19 10.14 18.65
N GLY A 132 0.31 10.82 17.92
CA GLY A 132 -0.31 12.07 18.33
C GLY A 132 0.42 13.33 17.86
N GLY A 133 1.55 13.18 17.16
CA GLY A 133 2.28 14.29 16.55
C GLY A 133 1.59 14.92 15.35
N SER A 134 2.26 15.91 14.76
CA SER A 134 1.89 16.45 13.46
C SER A 134 2.02 15.39 12.36
N ILE A 135 1.29 15.58 11.26
CA ILE A 135 1.39 14.68 10.11
C ILE A 135 2.81 14.63 9.54
N GLU A 136 3.51 15.77 9.56
CA GLU A 136 4.88 15.85 9.04
C GLU A 136 5.86 15.05 9.91
N GLU A 137 5.73 15.14 11.24
CA GLU A 137 6.53 14.34 12.16
C GLU A 137 6.24 12.84 11.99
N GLU A 138 4.97 12.46 11.87
CA GLU A 138 4.60 11.07 11.61
C GLU A 138 5.20 10.57 10.29
N MET A 139 5.18 11.38 9.24
CA MET A 139 5.82 11.01 7.98
C MET A 139 7.32 10.81 8.16
N LYS A 140 8.02 11.76 8.79
CA LYS A 140 9.47 11.65 9.04
C LYS A 140 9.83 10.41 9.88
N LEU A 141 9.08 10.13 10.94
CA LEU A 141 9.34 8.98 11.82
C LEU A 141 9.13 7.64 11.10
N ASN A 142 8.10 7.57 10.27
CA ASN A 142 7.72 6.36 9.56
C ASN A 142 8.45 6.18 8.22
N GLN A 143 9.37 7.07 7.82
CA GLN A 143 10.32 6.83 6.73
C GLN A 143 11.22 5.63 7.07
N VAL A 144 11.46 4.73 6.11
CA VAL A 144 12.16 3.45 6.34
C VAL A 144 13.38 3.23 5.44
N GLU A 145 13.67 4.14 4.53
CA GLU A 145 14.63 3.95 3.45
C GLU A 145 16.06 3.84 3.95
N GLU A 146 16.45 4.65 4.94
CA GLU A 146 17.77 4.59 5.54
C GLU A 146 17.98 3.26 6.25
N ARG A 147 17.01 2.84 7.08
CA ARG A 147 17.04 1.55 7.79
C ARG A 147 17.07 0.37 6.82
N ALA A 148 16.22 0.41 5.80
CA ALA A 148 16.17 -0.62 4.77
C ALA A 148 17.48 -0.71 3.96
N ARG A 149 18.20 0.41 3.77
CA ARG A 149 19.52 0.43 3.11
C ARG A 149 20.64 -0.04 4.03
N ALA A 150 20.55 0.27 5.32
CA ALA A 150 21.54 -0.11 6.32
C ALA A 150 21.41 -1.57 6.79
N TRP A 151 20.30 -2.24 6.50
CA TRP A 151 20.08 -3.64 6.87
C TRP A 151 21.18 -4.56 6.33
N ASP A 152 21.87 -5.23 7.25
CA ASP A 152 23.04 -6.09 7.07
C ASP A 152 22.69 -7.58 6.91
N GLN A 153 21.41 -7.94 7.08
CA GLN A 153 20.88 -9.31 7.05
C GLN A 153 21.19 -10.15 8.29
N GLU A 154 21.66 -9.53 9.39
CA GLU A 154 21.85 -10.25 10.66
C GLU A 154 20.51 -10.52 11.37
N CYS A 155 19.55 -9.61 11.25
CA CYS A 155 18.18 -9.77 11.77
C CYS A 155 17.13 -9.87 10.66
N ASP A 156 15.88 -10.19 11.00
CA ASP A 156 14.77 -10.13 10.05
C ASP A 156 14.61 -8.70 9.51
N PHE A 157 14.33 -8.57 8.21
CA PHE A 157 14.17 -7.27 7.56
C PHE A 157 13.07 -6.44 8.20
N GLY A 158 11.98 -7.10 8.61
CA GLY A 158 10.86 -6.45 9.22
C GLY A 158 11.18 -5.85 10.58
N ASP A 159 12.03 -6.51 11.36
CA ASP A 159 12.52 -6.01 12.64
C ASP A 159 13.49 -4.83 12.41
N ALA A 160 14.33 -4.90 11.38
CA ALA A 160 15.28 -3.84 11.04
C ALA A 160 14.62 -2.50 10.68
N ILE A 161 13.47 -2.52 10.00
CA ILE A 161 12.80 -1.31 9.52
C ILE A 161 11.76 -0.74 10.51
N ARG A 162 11.20 -1.60 11.37
CA ARG A 162 10.24 -1.19 12.40
C ARG A 162 11.01 -0.63 13.58
N ILE A 163 10.58 0.53 14.05
CA ILE A 163 11.10 1.04 15.32
C ILE A 163 10.40 0.26 16.43
N VAL A 164 11.13 -0.64 17.09
CA VAL A 164 10.69 -1.25 18.34
C VAL A 164 10.79 -0.16 19.40
N TYR A 165 9.66 0.48 19.72
CA TYR A 165 9.59 1.34 20.88
C TYR A 165 9.20 0.47 22.09
N SER A 166 10.10 0.44 23.07
CA SER A 166 9.82 0.07 24.46
C SER A 166 8.91 1.07 25.14
#